data_AF-A0A838ENT9-F1
#
_entry.id   AF-A0A838ENT9-F1
#
_cell.length_a   1.000
_cell.length_b   1.000
_cell.length_c   1.000
_cell.angle_alpha   90.00
_cell.angle_beta   90.00
_cell.angle_gamma   90.00
#
_symmetry.space_group_name_H-M   'P 1'
#
loop_
_entity.id
_entity.type
_entity.pdbx_description
1 polymer ?
#
loop_
_entity_poly.entity_id
_entity_poly.type
_entity_poly.pdbx_seq_one_letter_code
_entity_poly.pdbx_strand_id
1 'polypeptide(L)'
;MRCLVRVVLLLLIFGLGAWMVIDLVHGSHRGPVLSFTLPGPSSASASSLSSSSTGTSILGRPSLSASFIENVLTLAHSPAQGTGQTFYTESLHTGIDDAFPFAFFLHESSLGRAGAATATRNPGNITCAHVPPCLGNFRLYPTWAAGVQALYHLLAHEYIPFHRSTLETILPVYAPSSDGNDPLAYIAAVKASVVLWHQEAGK
;
A
#
# COMPACT_ATOMS: atom_id res chain seq x y z
N MET A 1 -4.09 -24.61 -14.24
CA MET A 1 -3.68 -25.03 -12.87
C MET A 1 -2.20 -24.84 -12.55
N ARG A 2 -1.25 -24.90 -13.52
CA ARG A 2 0.20 -24.74 -13.25
C ARG A 2 0.68 -23.28 -13.11
N CYS A 3 -0.12 -22.28 -13.50
CA CYS A 3 0.22 -20.85 -13.41
C CYS A 3 -0.07 -20.27 -12.00
N LEU A 4 -1.19 -20.72 -11.38
CA LEU A 4 -1.65 -20.25 -10.06
C LEU A 4 -0.72 -20.67 -8.90
N VAL A 5 -0.02 -21.80 -9.03
CA VAL A 5 0.90 -22.32 -7.99
C VAL A 5 2.16 -21.47 -7.83
N ARG A 6 2.56 -20.70 -8.86
CA ARG A 6 3.70 -19.76 -8.76
C ARG A 6 3.34 -18.48 -8.00
N VAL A 7 2.05 -18.14 -7.90
CA VAL A 7 1.54 -16.94 -7.22
C VAL A 7 1.75 -17.03 -5.71
N VAL A 8 1.55 -18.21 -5.11
CA VAL A 8 1.75 -18.42 -3.66
C VAL A 8 3.23 -18.41 -3.29
N LEU A 9 4.11 -18.90 -4.17
CA LEU A 9 5.55 -18.98 -3.87
C LEU A 9 6.23 -17.61 -3.91
N LEU A 10 5.82 -16.70 -4.79
CA LEU A 10 6.36 -15.33 -4.84
C LEU A 10 5.83 -14.43 -3.71
N LEU A 11 4.62 -14.70 -3.21
CA LEU A 11 4.08 -14.04 -2.01
C LEU A 11 4.74 -14.50 -0.70
N LEU A 12 5.42 -15.65 -0.70
CA LEU A 12 6.18 -16.15 0.46
C LEU A 12 7.65 -15.70 0.48
N ILE A 13 8.22 -15.30 -0.66
CA ILE A 13 9.66 -14.93 -0.75
C ILE A 13 9.92 -13.46 -0.32
N PHE A 14 8.88 -12.63 -0.16
CA PHE A 14 8.99 -11.33 0.54
C PHE A 14 8.49 -11.38 2.00
N GLY A 15 8.32 -12.59 2.57
CA GLY A 15 7.81 -12.82 3.91
C GLY A 15 8.86 -13.08 5.00
N LEU A 16 10.13 -12.78 4.78
CA LEU A 16 11.18 -12.96 5.78
C LEU A 16 12.13 -11.76 5.80
N GLY A 17 11.93 -10.86 6.76
CA GLY A 17 12.88 -9.77 7.00
C GLY A 17 12.36 -8.62 7.87
N ALA A 18 11.93 -8.96 9.09
CA ALA A 18 12.09 -8.13 10.28
C ALA A 18 11.85 -6.61 10.17
N TRP A 19 10.64 -6.16 10.50
CA TRP A 19 10.48 -4.86 11.17
C TRP A 19 9.56 -5.04 12.37
N MET A 20 10.08 -5.77 13.35
CA MET A 20 9.70 -5.61 14.73
C MET A 20 10.99 -5.73 15.53
N VAL A 21 11.21 -4.79 16.46
CA VAL A 21 12.11 -4.84 17.63
C VAL A 21 13.44 -4.01 17.54
N ILE A 22 13.41 -2.85 18.24
CA ILE A 22 14.47 -2.22 19.09
C ILE A 22 15.47 -1.21 18.47
N ASP A 23 15.32 0.04 18.92
CA ASP A 23 16.37 1.05 19.11
C ASP A 23 17.47 0.55 20.07
N LEU A 24 18.71 0.41 19.59
CA LEU A 24 19.92 0.81 20.34
C LEU A 24 21.19 0.70 19.47
N VAL A 25 22.09 1.68 19.66
CA VAL A 25 23.53 1.72 19.35
C VAL A 25 23.96 2.49 18.10
N HIS A 26 24.42 3.72 18.40
CA HIS A 26 25.38 4.56 17.68
C HIS A 26 26.44 3.79 16.87
N GLY A 27 26.71 4.23 15.64
CA GLY A 27 27.81 3.70 14.84
C GLY A 27 28.11 4.53 13.59
N SER A 28 28.64 5.73 13.80
CA SER A 28 29.24 6.58 12.77
C SER A 28 30.41 5.85 12.07
N HIS A 29 30.32 5.58 10.77
CA HIS A 29 31.52 5.30 9.95
C HIS A 29 31.39 5.95 8.57
N ARG A 30 32.14 7.04 8.42
CA ARG A 30 32.47 7.69 7.14
C ARG A 30 33.37 6.76 6.31
N GLY A 31 32.88 6.36 5.14
CA GLY A 31 33.70 5.75 4.09
C GLY A 31 34.40 6.83 3.22
N PRO A 32 35.53 6.49 2.58
CA PRO A 32 36.35 7.44 1.82
C PRO A 32 35.70 7.84 0.50
N VAL A 33 35.75 9.15 0.21
CA VAL A 33 35.30 9.73 -1.06
C VAL A 33 36.40 9.56 -2.10
N LEU A 34 36.14 8.78 -3.16
CA LEU A 34 36.99 8.74 -4.34
C LEU A 34 36.51 9.82 -5.32
N SER A 35 37.30 10.87 -5.49
CA SER A 35 37.04 11.93 -6.47
C SER A 35 37.47 11.48 -7.86
N PHE A 36 36.52 11.31 -8.77
CA PHE A 36 36.75 11.17 -10.20
C PHE A 36 36.46 12.51 -10.89
N THR A 37 37.45 13.10 -11.54
CA THR A 37 37.27 14.29 -12.38
C THR A 37 36.95 13.83 -13.81
N LEU A 38 35.75 14.13 -14.31
CA LEU A 38 35.37 13.90 -15.70
C LEU A 38 35.43 15.20 -16.52
N PRO A 39 35.86 15.16 -17.78
CA PRO A 39 35.85 16.31 -18.68
C PRO A 39 34.41 16.72 -19.05
N GLY A 40 34.20 18.03 -19.16
CA GLY A 40 32.88 18.67 -19.17
C GLY A 40 31.99 18.37 -20.38
N PRO A 41 30.65 18.40 -20.21
CA PRO A 41 29.73 18.17 -21.32
C PRO A 41 29.51 19.44 -22.14
N SER A 42 29.60 19.29 -23.46
CA SER A 42 29.04 20.21 -24.45
C SER A 42 27.54 20.41 -24.22
N SER A 43 27.09 21.66 -24.35
CA SER A 43 25.69 22.08 -24.21
C SER A 43 24.75 21.27 -25.10
N ALA A 44 24.00 20.35 -24.50
CA ALA A 44 22.80 19.78 -25.09
C ALA A 44 21.61 20.70 -24.76
N SER A 45 20.87 21.09 -25.79
CA SER A 45 19.61 21.84 -25.68
C SER A 45 18.67 21.19 -24.68
N ALA A 46 18.37 21.91 -23.60
CA ALA A 46 17.38 21.52 -22.63
C ALA A 46 16.00 21.48 -23.29
N SER A 47 15.51 20.28 -23.61
CA SER A 47 14.07 20.08 -23.78
C SER A 47 13.41 20.38 -22.45
N SER A 48 12.53 21.38 -22.45
CA SER A 48 11.68 21.73 -21.32
C SER A 48 10.76 20.55 -21.01
N LEU A 49 11.15 19.75 -20.02
CA LEU A 49 10.26 18.77 -19.40
C LEU A 49 9.08 19.52 -18.78
N SER A 50 7.92 19.39 -19.42
CA SER A 50 6.65 19.77 -18.83
C SER A 50 6.49 19.03 -17.51
N SER A 51 6.33 19.77 -16.42
CA SER A 51 6.09 19.29 -15.06
C SER A 51 4.70 18.63 -14.98
N SER A 52 4.57 17.44 -15.56
CA SER A 52 3.45 16.52 -15.33
C SER A 52 3.41 16.19 -13.84
N SER A 53 2.25 16.35 -13.19
CA SER A 53 2.00 15.98 -11.79
C SER A 53 2.74 14.69 -11.40
N THR A 54 3.85 14.81 -10.68
CA THR A 54 4.89 13.77 -10.56
C THR A 54 4.53 12.72 -9.50
N GLY A 55 3.45 11.98 -9.69
CA GLY A 55 3.10 10.87 -8.79
C GLY A 55 2.08 9.89 -9.37
N THR A 56 2.06 8.68 -8.83
CA THR A 56 1.09 7.64 -9.19
C THR A 56 -0.24 7.94 -8.52
N SER A 57 -1.20 8.44 -9.30
CA SER A 57 -2.56 8.73 -8.86
C SER A 57 -3.27 7.47 -8.39
N ILE A 58 -3.99 7.57 -7.26
CA ILE A 58 -4.92 6.52 -6.78
C ILE A 58 -6.35 6.73 -7.29
N LEU A 59 -6.62 7.89 -7.92
CA LEU A 59 -7.95 8.22 -8.45
C LEU A 59 -8.22 7.46 -9.74
N GLY A 60 -9.43 6.92 -9.85
CA GLY A 60 -9.87 6.13 -11.00
C GLY A 60 -11.17 5.39 -10.72
N ARG A 61 -11.71 4.78 -11.78
CA ARG A 61 -12.77 3.76 -11.62
C ARG A 61 -12.13 2.46 -11.09
N PRO A 62 -12.93 1.50 -10.59
CA PRO A 62 -12.42 0.18 -10.26
C PRO A 62 -11.68 -0.41 -11.45
N SER A 63 -10.42 -0.80 -11.24
CA SER A 63 -9.62 -1.47 -12.25
C SER A 63 -9.59 -2.99 -12.03
N LEU A 64 -9.98 -3.45 -10.84
CA LEU A 64 -10.22 -4.84 -10.52
C LEU A 64 -11.72 -5.16 -10.56
N SER A 65 -12.06 -6.44 -10.67
CA SER A 65 -13.43 -6.90 -10.49
C SER A 65 -13.62 -7.44 -9.07
N ALA A 66 -14.85 -7.37 -8.55
CA ALA A 66 -15.20 -7.95 -7.25
C ALA A 66 -14.82 -9.44 -7.15
N SER A 67 -15.04 -10.20 -8.24
CA SER A 67 -14.71 -11.63 -8.29
C SER A 67 -13.20 -11.88 -8.32
N PHE A 68 -12.42 -11.02 -8.97
CA PHE A 68 -10.96 -11.11 -8.93
C PHE A 68 -10.44 -10.91 -7.50
N ILE A 69 -10.89 -9.85 -6.82
CA ILE A 69 -10.50 -9.56 -5.44
C ILE A 69 -10.88 -10.74 -4.52
N GLU A 70 -12.10 -11.26 -4.66
CA GLU A 70 -12.56 -12.40 -3.87
C GLU A 70 -11.73 -13.66 -4.11
N ASN A 71 -11.35 -13.93 -5.36
CA ASN A 71 -10.48 -15.05 -5.70
C ASN A 71 -9.11 -14.91 -5.05
N VAL A 72 -8.51 -13.71 -5.05
CA VAL A 72 -7.23 -13.46 -4.37
C VAL A 72 -7.35 -13.69 -2.86
N LEU A 73 -8.41 -13.16 -2.23
CA LEU A 73 -8.67 -13.36 -0.80
C LEU A 73 -8.86 -14.83 -0.43
N THR A 74 -9.62 -15.56 -1.26
CA THR A 74 -9.85 -17.01 -1.10
C THR A 74 -8.56 -17.80 -1.20
N LEU A 75 -7.76 -17.56 -2.25
CA LEU A 75 -6.49 -18.26 -2.46
C LEU A 75 -5.45 -17.96 -1.39
N ALA A 76 -5.47 -16.75 -0.83
CA ALA A 76 -4.62 -16.38 0.28
C ALA A 76 -5.07 -16.99 1.62
N HIS A 77 -6.25 -17.63 1.70
CA HIS A 77 -6.93 -17.97 2.94
C HIS A 77 -7.09 -16.75 3.87
N SER A 78 -7.43 -15.60 3.30
CA SER A 78 -7.64 -14.37 4.04
C SER A 78 -8.87 -14.50 4.96
N PRO A 79 -8.82 -14.01 6.21
CA PRO A 79 -10.03 -13.88 7.03
C PRO A 79 -11.02 -12.85 6.49
N ALA A 80 -10.62 -12.01 5.53
CA ALA A 80 -11.46 -11.01 4.87
C ALA A 80 -12.20 -11.54 3.64
N GLN A 81 -12.23 -12.86 3.39
CA GLN A 81 -13.10 -13.48 2.38
C GLN A 81 -14.55 -12.98 2.48
N GLY A 82 -15.21 -12.84 1.34
CA GLY A 82 -16.54 -12.26 1.19
C GLY A 82 -16.56 -10.74 1.04
N THR A 83 -15.40 -10.06 1.03
CA THR A 83 -15.32 -8.59 0.90
C THR A 83 -14.97 -8.09 -0.50
N GLY A 84 -14.79 -8.97 -1.49
CA GLY A 84 -14.47 -8.54 -2.86
C GLY A 84 -15.46 -7.53 -3.44
N GLN A 85 -16.76 -7.74 -3.19
CA GLN A 85 -17.80 -6.79 -3.60
C GLN A 85 -17.71 -5.46 -2.84
N THR A 86 -17.32 -5.46 -1.57
CA THR A 86 -17.17 -4.24 -0.78
C THR A 86 -16.06 -3.36 -1.36
N PHE A 87 -14.88 -3.92 -1.69
CA PHE A 87 -13.81 -3.14 -2.31
C PHE A 87 -14.27 -2.49 -3.63
N TYR A 88 -14.92 -3.27 -4.50
CA TYR A 88 -15.40 -2.77 -5.79
C TYR A 88 -16.46 -1.66 -5.62
N THR A 89 -17.42 -1.85 -4.72
CA THR A 89 -18.48 -0.87 -4.47
C THR A 89 -17.93 0.43 -3.88
N GLU A 90 -17.00 0.36 -2.92
CA GLU A 90 -16.38 1.56 -2.34
C GLU A 90 -15.52 2.31 -3.37
N SER A 91 -14.86 1.60 -4.28
CA SER A 91 -14.15 2.22 -5.39
C SER A 91 -15.08 3.00 -6.32
N LEU A 92 -16.24 2.43 -6.66
CA LEU A 92 -17.27 3.16 -7.42
C LEU A 92 -17.78 4.41 -6.69
N HIS A 93 -18.01 4.32 -5.39
CA HIS A 93 -18.54 5.43 -4.60
C HIS A 93 -17.55 6.58 -4.41
N THR A 94 -16.27 6.26 -4.23
CA THR A 94 -15.24 7.24 -3.88
C THR A 94 -14.45 7.76 -5.09
N GLY A 95 -14.46 7.05 -6.22
CA GLY A 95 -13.60 7.35 -7.36
C GLY A 95 -12.11 7.05 -7.08
N ILE A 96 -11.84 6.18 -6.11
CA ILE A 96 -10.52 5.64 -5.82
C ILE A 96 -10.43 4.26 -6.50
N ASP A 97 -9.42 4.04 -7.31
CA ASP A 97 -9.19 2.76 -7.98
C ASP A 97 -8.90 1.66 -6.93
N ASP A 98 -9.70 0.58 -6.95
CA ASP A 98 -9.67 -0.50 -5.96
C ASP A 98 -8.35 -1.25 -5.87
N ALA A 99 -7.53 -1.22 -6.92
CA ALA A 99 -6.18 -1.76 -6.86
C ALA A 99 -5.37 -1.11 -5.74
N PHE A 100 -5.47 0.20 -5.49
CA PHE A 100 -4.61 0.84 -4.49
C PHE A 100 -4.97 0.49 -3.05
N PRO A 101 -6.23 0.61 -2.57
CA PRO A 101 -6.60 0.18 -1.23
C PRO A 101 -6.40 -1.32 -1.00
N PHE A 102 -6.58 -2.15 -2.04
CA PHE A 102 -6.28 -3.57 -1.94
C PHE A 102 -4.77 -3.84 -1.78
N ALA A 103 -3.92 -2.97 -2.32
CA ALA A 103 -2.47 -3.01 -2.09
C ALA A 103 -2.03 -2.59 -0.72
N PHE A 104 -2.68 -1.57 -0.18
CA PHE A 104 -2.45 -1.20 1.20
C PHE A 104 -2.78 -2.41 2.06
N PHE A 105 -3.92 -3.07 1.83
CA PHE A 105 -4.28 -4.25 2.60
C PHE A 105 -3.28 -5.42 2.50
N LEU A 106 -2.71 -5.67 1.32
CA LEU A 106 -1.64 -6.65 1.15
C LEU A 106 -0.39 -6.24 1.94
N HIS A 107 0.05 -4.99 1.83
CA HIS A 107 1.25 -4.48 2.50
C HIS A 107 1.09 -4.45 4.03
N GLU A 108 -0.05 -3.96 4.52
CA GLU A 108 -0.34 -3.73 5.94
C GLU A 108 -0.42 -5.02 6.77
N SER A 109 -0.89 -6.11 6.17
CA SER A 109 -1.26 -7.30 6.96
C SER A 109 -1.27 -8.60 6.18
N SER A 110 -0.65 -8.64 4.99
CA SER A 110 -0.69 -9.80 4.12
C SER A 110 -2.12 -10.28 3.84
N LEU A 111 -3.02 -9.32 3.56
CA LEU A 111 -4.47 -9.53 3.41
C LEU A 111 -5.12 -10.03 4.70
N GLY A 112 -4.81 -9.40 5.83
CA GLY A 112 -5.46 -9.64 7.12
C GLY A 112 -4.96 -10.86 7.90
N ARG A 113 -3.89 -11.51 7.42
CA ARG A 113 -3.33 -12.73 8.01
C ARG A 113 -2.22 -12.48 9.03
N ALA A 114 -1.72 -11.25 9.10
CA ALA A 114 -0.64 -10.87 9.98
C ALA A 114 -0.92 -9.55 10.71
N GLY A 115 -0.19 -9.31 11.80
CA GLY A 115 -0.24 -8.07 12.56
C GLY A 115 -1.60 -7.81 13.22
N ALA A 116 -1.85 -6.53 13.53
CA ALA A 116 -3.03 -6.10 14.26
C ALA A 116 -4.35 -6.40 13.53
N ALA A 117 -4.35 -6.35 12.19
CA ALA A 117 -5.52 -6.62 11.35
C ALA A 117 -6.22 -7.96 11.67
N THR A 118 -5.47 -8.97 12.11
CA THR A 118 -6.01 -10.29 12.50
C THR A 118 -7.07 -10.21 13.60
N ALA A 119 -6.94 -9.25 14.51
CA ALA A 119 -7.86 -9.02 15.62
C ALA A 119 -8.76 -7.79 15.38
N THR A 120 -8.30 -6.81 14.59
CA THR A 120 -9.01 -5.54 14.40
C THR A 120 -9.93 -5.48 13.19
N ARG A 121 -9.80 -6.42 12.25
CA ARG A 121 -10.52 -6.41 10.95
C ARG A 121 -10.29 -5.10 10.18
N ASN A 122 -9.09 -4.55 10.31
CA ASN A 122 -8.71 -3.23 9.84
C ASN A 122 -7.71 -3.35 8.68
N PRO A 123 -8.17 -3.29 7.41
CA PRO A 123 -7.29 -3.52 6.26
C PRO A 123 -6.23 -2.44 6.08
N GLY A 124 -6.44 -1.25 6.63
CA GLY A 124 -5.48 -0.16 6.56
C GLY A 124 -4.59 -0.02 7.80
N ASN A 125 -4.75 -0.84 8.84
CA ASN A 125 -4.20 -0.55 10.17
C ASN A 125 -4.46 0.92 10.60
N ILE A 126 -5.66 1.42 10.31
CA ILE A 126 -6.09 2.79 10.63
C ILE A 126 -5.94 3.02 12.13
N THR A 127 -5.20 4.05 12.50
CA THR A 127 -4.98 4.40 13.91
C THR A 127 -6.29 4.82 14.55
N CYS A 128 -6.44 4.55 15.84
CA CYS A 128 -7.69 4.81 16.53
C CYS A 128 -7.95 6.31 16.71
N ALA A 129 -6.88 7.11 16.84
CA ALA A 129 -6.94 8.57 17.03
C ALA A 129 -7.94 8.99 18.12
N HIS A 130 -8.02 8.22 19.21
CA HIS A 130 -8.96 8.41 20.33
C HIS A 130 -10.44 8.19 20.01
N VAL A 131 -10.77 7.49 18.92
CA VAL A 131 -12.15 7.15 18.54
C VAL A 131 -12.41 5.65 18.81
N PRO A 132 -12.97 5.27 19.98
CA PRO A 132 -13.20 3.86 20.33
C PRO A 132 -14.29 3.20 19.46
N PRO A 133 -14.30 1.85 19.36
CA PRO A 133 -13.42 0.92 20.04
C PRO A 133 -12.04 0.77 19.37
N CYS A 134 -11.01 0.55 20.19
CA CYS A 134 -9.63 0.34 19.78
C CYS A 134 -9.09 -0.98 20.31
N LEU A 135 -8.15 -1.59 19.60
CA LEU A 135 -7.26 -2.60 20.15
C LEU A 135 -5.82 -2.08 20.02
N GLY A 136 -5.21 -1.72 21.16
CA GLY A 136 -3.98 -0.95 21.15
C GLY A 136 -4.18 0.37 20.40
N ASN A 137 -3.26 0.68 19.49
CA ASN A 137 -3.29 1.92 18.70
C ASN A 137 -4.23 1.87 17.49
N PHE A 138 -4.82 0.72 17.18
CA PHE A 138 -5.56 0.51 15.95
C PHE A 138 -7.06 0.50 16.19
N ARG A 139 -7.82 1.09 15.25
CA ARG A 139 -9.29 1.06 15.30
C ARG A 139 -9.78 -0.38 15.10
N LEU A 140 -10.77 -0.79 15.90
CA LEU A 140 -11.42 -2.09 15.83
C LEU A 140 -12.73 -1.99 15.03
N TYR A 141 -12.90 -2.85 14.03
CA TYR A 141 -14.12 -2.91 13.22
C TYR A 141 -14.95 -4.16 13.50
N PRO A 142 -16.30 -4.05 13.48
CA PRO A 142 -17.18 -5.18 13.72
C PRO A 142 -17.13 -6.22 12.59
N THR A 143 -16.78 -5.82 11.36
CA THR A 143 -16.63 -6.72 10.21
C THR A 143 -15.48 -6.26 9.32
N TRP A 144 -14.95 -7.16 8.49
CA TRP A 144 -13.96 -6.79 7.47
C TRP A 144 -14.52 -5.77 6.47
N ALA A 145 -15.79 -5.90 6.08
CA ALA A 145 -16.45 -4.93 5.20
C ALA A 145 -16.47 -3.52 5.81
N ALA A 146 -16.75 -3.39 7.11
CA ALA A 146 -16.69 -2.10 7.81
C ALA A 146 -15.26 -1.52 7.82
N GLY A 147 -14.24 -2.37 7.97
CA GLY A 147 -12.84 -1.95 7.85
C GLY A 147 -12.47 -1.48 6.44
N VAL A 148 -12.96 -2.15 5.40
CA VAL A 148 -12.76 -1.74 4.00
C VAL A 148 -13.40 -0.37 3.77
N GLN A 149 -14.66 -0.20 4.14
CA GLN A 149 -15.38 1.09 4.06
C GLN A 149 -14.60 2.21 4.76
N ALA A 150 -14.06 1.94 5.95
CA ALA A 150 -13.29 2.93 6.69
C ALA A 150 -11.96 3.30 6.00
N LEU A 151 -11.29 2.36 5.33
CA LEU A 151 -10.07 2.66 4.55
C LEU A 151 -10.38 3.58 3.38
N TYR A 152 -11.45 3.29 2.63
CA TYR A 152 -11.89 4.18 1.54
C TYR A 152 -12.33 5.54 2.06
N HIS A 153 -13.09 5.58 3.16
CA HIS A 153 -13.50 6.84 3.80
C HIS A 153 -12.29 7.67 4.22
N LEU A 154 -11.28 7.06 4.85
CA LEU A 154 -10.05 7.73 5.25
C LEU A 154 -9.37 8.40 4.03
N LEU A 155 -9.15 7.64 2.96
CA LEU A 155 -8.50 8.18 1.75
C LEU A 155 -9.34 9.29 1.10
N ALA A 156 -10.65 9.07 0.98
CA ALA A 156 -11.60 9.99 0.34
C ALA A 156 -11.81 11.30 1.10
N HIS A 157 -11.81 11.26 2.44
CA HIS A 157 -12.18 12.41 3.26
C HIS A 157 -11.02 13.05 4.02
N GLU A 158 -9.91 12.34 4.21
CA GLU A 158 -8.78 12.85 5.01
C GLU A 158 -7.48 12.99 4.21
N TYR A 159 -7.37 12.39 3.02
CA TYR A 159 -6.19 12.55 2.15
C TYR A 159 -6.49 13.40 0.92
N ILE A 160 -7.48 13.00 0.13
CA ILE A 160 -7.81 13.68 -1.14
C ILE A 160 -8.16 15.15 -0.94
N PRO A 161 -8.98 15.56 0.06
CA PRO A 161 -9.30 16.98 0.29
C PRO A 161 -8.08 17.83 0.69
N PHE A 162 -7.01 17.20 1.18
CA PHE A 162 -5.74 17.85 1.51
C PHE A 162 -4.71 17.72 0.38
N HIS A 163 -5.18 17.59 -0.87
CA HIS A 163 -4.37 17.49 -2.08
C HIS A 163 -3.43 16.27 -2.11
N ARG A 164 -3.81 15.18 -1.43
CA ARG A 164 -3.07 13.91 -1.44
C ARG A 164 -3.83 12.87 -2.24
N SER A 165 -3.58 12.83 -3.54
CA SER A 165 -4.24 11.89 -4.46
C SER A 165 -3.25 10.96 -5.17
N THR A 166 -1.98 10.99 -4.78
CA THR A 166 -0.94 10.11 -5.31
C THR A 166 -0.25 9.35 -4.19
N LEU A 167 0.33 8.19 -4.49
CA LEU A 167 1.09 7.41 -3.51
C LEU A 167 2.21 8.24 -2.84
N GLU A 168 2.89 9.07 -3.63
CA GLU A 168 3.98 9.93 -3.19
C GLU A 168 3.54 11.03 -2.23
N THR A 169 2.27 11.45 -2.30
CA THR A 169 1.71 12.46 -1.39
C THR A 169 0.99 11.85 -0.19
N ILE A 170 0.48 10.62 -0.32
CA ILE A 170 -0.25 9.89 0.71
C ILE A 170 0.72 9.20 1.68
N LEU A 171 1.62 8.35 1.18
CA LEU A 171 2.38 7.42 2.02
C LEU A 171 3.35 8.09 3.01
N PRO A 172 4.01 9.22 2.70
CA PRO A 172 4.80 9.94 3.70
C PRO A 172 4.00 10.48 4.88
N VAL A 173 2.66 10.56 4.78
CA VAL A 173 1.77 10.93 5.88
C VAL A 173 1.09 9.71 6.50
N TYR A 174 0.74 8.73 5.68
CA TYR A 174 0.08 7.50 6.13
C TYR A 174 0.98 6.62 6.99
N ALA A 175 2.24 6.46 6.57
CA ALA A 175 3.24 5.65 7.24
C ALA A 175 4.57 6.42 7.25
N PRO A 176 4.68 7.49 8.06
CA PRO A 176 5.83 8.38 8.04
C PRO A 176 7.09 7.69 8.59
N SER A 177 8.27 8.15 8.16
CA SER A 177 9.55 7.65 8.66
C SER A 177 9.81 7.99 10.12
N SER A 178 9.14 9.01 10.67
CA SER A 178 9.18 9.33 12.11
C SER A 178 8.69 8.17 12.99
N ASP A 179 7.87 7.30 12.41
CA ASP A 179 7.26 6.16 13.11
C ASP A 179 8.01 4.85 12.78
N GLY A 180 9.23 4.95 12.21
CA GLY A 180 10.07 3.82 11.85
C GLY A 180 9.71 3.15 10.52
N ASN A 181 8.84 3.77 9.71
CA ASN A 181 8.48 3.26 8.39
C ASN A 181 9.48 3.69 7.30
N ASP A 182 9.42 3.04 6.15
CA ASP A 182 10.07 3.48 4.92
C ASP A 182 8.99 3.81 3.86
N PRO A 183 8.57 5.09 3.74
CA PRO A 183 7.56 5.49 2.77
C PRO A 183 7.93 5.16 1.32
N LEU A 184 9.21 5.21 0.95
CA LEU A 184 9.64 4.94 -0.43
C LEU A 184 9.54 3.45 -0.75
N ALA A 185 9.95 2.59 0.20
CA ALA A 185 9.77 1.15 0.06
C ALA A 185 8.27 0.76 0.02
N TYR A 186 7.43 1.41 0.83
CA TYR A 186 5.98 1.21 0.78
C TYR A 186 5.43 1.61 -0.60
N ILE A 187 5.77 2.81 -1.11
CA ILE A 187 5.36 3.26 -2.45
C ILE A 187 5.73 2.21 -3.51
N ALA A 188 6.96 1.70 -3.48
CA ALA A 188 7.43 0.69 -4.42
C ALA A 188 6.64 -0.64 -4.30
N ALA A 189 6.37 -1.10 -3.08
CA ALA A 189 5.62 -2.34 -2.83
C ALA A 189 4.17 -2.24 -3.33
N VAL A 190 3.52 -1.09 -3.10
CA VAL A 190 2.15 -0.85 -3.61
C VAL A 190 2.13 -0.82 -5.13
N LYS A 191 3.04 -0.08 -5.77
CA LYS A 191 3.13 -0.04 -7.24
C LYS A 191 3.33 -1.43 -7.84
N ALA A 192 4.22 -2.23 -7.25
CA ALA A 192 4.47 -3.60 -7.70
C ALA A 192 3.21 -4.47 -7.58
N SER A 193 2.46 -4.34 -6.48
CA SER A 193 1.23 -5.10 -6.26
C SER A 193 0.11 -4.70 -7.23
N VAL A 194 -0.05 -3.41 -7.50
CA VAL A 194 -1.02 -2.90 -8.50
C VAL A 194 -0.70 -3.43 -9.89
N VAL A 195 0.56 -3.34 -10.32
CA VAL A 195 1.01 -3.91 -11.61
C VAL A 195 0.69 -5.41 -11.69
N LEU A 196 0.96 -6.15 -10.61
CA LEU A 196 0.69 -7.58 -10.56
C LEU A 196 -0.82 -7.87 -10.71
N TRP A 197 -1.70 -7.19 -9.96
CA TRP A 197 -3.13 -7.46 -10.11
C TRP A 197 -3.68 -7.10 -11.47
N HIS A 198 -3.23 -6.01 -12.08
CA HIS A 198 -3.66 -5.68 -13.45
C HIS A 198 -3.23 -6.76 -14.45
N GLN A 199 -2.03 -7.32 -14.29
CA GLN A 199 -1.57 -8.43 -15.12
C GLN A 199 -2.38 -9.71 -14.91
N GLU A 200 -2.79 -10.02 -13.68
CA GLU A 200 -3.57 -11.22 -13.37
C GLU A 200 -5.06 -11.07 -13.67
N ALA A 201 -5.64 -9.87 -13.50
CA ALA A 201 -7.04 -9.58 -13.77
C ALA A 201 -7.35 -9.53 -15.28
N GLY A 202 -6.34 -9.28 -16.12
CA GLY A 202 -6.45 -9.31 -17.59
C GLY A 202 -6.36 -10.72 -18.20
N LYS A 203 -6.20 -11.77 -17.38
CA LYS A 203 -6.17 -13.18 -17.83
C LYS A 203 -7.53 -13.83 -17.66
#